data_AF-A0A7X7HZN0-F1
#
_entry.id   AF-A0A7X7HZN0-F1
#
_cell.length_a   1.000
_cell.length_b   1.000
_cell.length_c   1.000
_cell.angle_alpha   90.00
_cell.angle_beta   90.00
_cell.angle_gamma   90.00
#
_symmetry.space_group_name_H-M   'P 1'
#
loop_
_entity.id
_entity.type
_entity.pdbx_description
1 polymer ?
#
loop_
_entity_poly.entity_id
_entity_poly.type
_entity_poly.pdbx_seq_one_letter_code
_entity_poly.pdbx_strand_id
1 'polypeptide(L)'
;MGQKVNLNKENTVVLLYNKKEHKWIDGNKSISSVFTAYFYGKFTGYNICFNGTSKHFFYKKDSVQFFNKVKNISIEKQDVYVDGAIVKTSKLELFEKGYYRVHVGKGTIFTRNVTLKSNRHKNILKYYTLLADYAGRIAEEKSPLYFLSQNYKRITPSDDAVLLNYLKGECTPVFDNELLLVPFDFNQSQIRAIDKALKNNISIIEGPPGTGKTQTILNLIANIIYRGKNCAVVSNNNTAIDNIFEKLSEEKLSFVAATLGRQINVERFFESDRDEKLTHFLERKEESIKSNTSLRIADLQKQMKMIQEMEVETSILESQLIDLQNEQRHYDNISDNALIINQRLSSNDYMQLITRLETPKKLWFFEKWLLGRKFKVKIASQNVKVILSSAEKLYYQTKINTLTQKIESNRKFLEKR
;
A
#
# COMPACT_ATOMS: atom_id res chain seq x y z
N MET A 1 -49.17 -41.80 18.91
CA MET A 1 -48.16 -41.37 17.91
C MET A 1 -48.57 -39.96 17.48
N GLY A 2 -47.68 -38.97 17.52
CA GLY A 2 -48.06 -37.58 17.23
C GLY A 2 -48.14 -37.28 15.74
N GLN A 3 -48.51 -36.04 15.41
CA GLN A 3 -48.62 -35.57 14.03
C GLN A 3 -47.27 -35.64 13.30
N LYS A 4 -47.32 -35.99 12.02
CA LYS A 4 -46.16 -35.96 11.11
C LYS A 4 -45.73 -34.51 10.92
N VAL A 5 -44.44 -34.24 11.13
CA VAL A 5 -43.86 -32.92 10.88
C VAL A 5 -43.75 -32.74 9.37
N ASN A 6 -44.31 -31.64 8.86
CA ASN A 6 -44.19 -31.31 7.45
C ASN A 6 -42.76 -30.84 7.15
N LEU A 7 -41.95 -31.71 6.54
CA LEU A 7 -40.57 -31.42 6.18
C LEU A 7 -40.49 -31.18 4.68
N ASN A 8 -40.33 -29.92 4.30
CA ASN A 8 -39.85 -29.63 2.96
C ASN A 8 -38.34 -29.91 2.93
N LYS A 9 -37.96 -31.11 2.48
CA LYS A 9 -36.54 -31.56 2.47
C LYS A 9 -35.61 -30.63 1.68
N GLU A 10 -36.13 -29.81 0.77
CA GLU A 10 -35.35 -28.81 0.05
C GLU A 10 -35.07 -27.56 0.88
N ASN A 11 -36.02 -27.15 1.73
CA ASN A 11 -35.98 -25.91 2.49
C ASN A 11 -35.75 -26.10 3.99
N THR A 12 -35.68 -27.33 4.48
CA THR A 12 -35.51 -27.62 5.91
C THR A 12 -34.41 -28.66 6.11
N VAL A 13 -33.49 -28.38 7.03
CA VAL A 13 -32.48 -29.33 7.54
C VAL A 13 -32.95 -29.84 8.89
N VAL A 14 -32.82 -31.14 9.12
CA VAL A 14 -32.99 -31.74 10.44
C VAL A 14 -31.61 -32.15 10.97
N LEU A 15 -31.16 -31.52 12.05
CA LEU A 15 -29.95 -31.91 12.75
C LEU A 15 -30.28 -32.80 13.94
N LEU A 16 -29.53 -33.89 14.08
CA LEU A 16 -29.62 -34.80 15.21
C LEU A 16 -28.37 -34.72 16.05
N TYR A 17 -28.53 -34.60 17.36
CA TYR A 17 -27.39 -34.60 18.28
C TYR A 17 -26.87 -36.03 18.50
N ASN A 18 -25.63 -36.28 18.09
CA ASN A 18 -24.93 -37.52 18.39
C ASN A 18 -24.27 -37.43 19.76
N LYS A 19 -24.82 -38.17 20.73
CA LYS A 19 -24.31 -38.20 22.11
C LYS A 19 -22.92 -38.81 22.25
N LYS A 20 -22.50 -39.71 21.36
CA LYS A 20 -21.18 -40.36 21.44
C LYS A 20 -20.06 -39.43 21.00
N GLU A 21 -20.33 -38.59 20.00
CA GLU A 21 -19.35 -37.69 19.40
C GLU A 21 -19.49 -36.24 19.88
N HIS A 22 -20.50 -35.96 20.71
CA HIS A 22 -20.87 -34.61 21.17
C HIS A 22 -21.05 -33.59 20.02
N LYS A 23 -21.57 -34.04 18.87
CA LYS A 23 -21.71 -33.23 17.65
C LYS A 23 -23.11 -33.32 17.05
N TRP A 24 -23.51 -32.26 16.34
CA TRP A 24 -24.72 -32.26 15.51
C TRP A 24 -24.43 -32.88 14.15
N ILE A 25 -25.31 -33.76 13.70
CA ILE A 25 -25.20 -34.46 12.41
C ILE A 25 -26.36 -34.07 11.51
N ASP A 26 -26.07 -33.78 10.24
CA ASP A 26 -27.10 -33.55 9.21
C ASP A 26 -27.83 -34.87 8.89
N GLY A 27 -29.09 -34.95 9.31
CA GLY A 27 -29.95 -36.10 9.10
C GLY A 27 -30.67 -36.11 7.75
N ASN A 28 -30.56 -35.05 6.92
CA ASN A 28 -31.49 -34.85 5.80
C ASN A 28 -31.40 -35.94 4.70
N LYS A 29 -30.22 -36.53 4.49
CA LYS A 29 -30.04 -37.67 3.57
C LYS A 29 -30.52 -39.01 4.14
N SER A 30 -30.55 -39.14 5.46
CA SER A 30 -30.80 -40.41 6.15
C SER A 30 -32.23 -40.52 6.68
N ILE A 31 -32.92 -39.41 6.91
CA ILE A 31 -34.25 -39.38 7.52
C ILE A 31 -35.35 -39.53 6.45
N SER A 32 -36.24 -40.48 6.64
CA SER A 32 -37.43 -40.68 5.80
C SER A 32 -38.60 -39.81 6.28
N SER A 33 -38.86 -39.77 7.58
CA SER A 33 -39.97 -39.01 8.18
C SER A 33 -39.74 -38.71 9.67
N VAL A 34 -40.40 -37.66 10.16
CA VAL A 34 -40.33 -37.21 11.56
C VAL A 34 -41.74 -37.01 12.09
N PHE A 35 -42.00 -37.52 13.28
CA PHE A 35 -43.28 -37.40 13.98
C PHE A 35 -43.06 -36.77 15.35
N THR A 36 -44.00 -35.94 15.78
CA THR A 36 -44.00 -35.43 17.17
C THR A 36 -44.26 -36.57 18.16
N ALA A 37 -43.65 -36.51 19.33
CA ALA A 37 -43.82 -37.49 20.40
C ALA A 37 -44.24 -36.78 21.70
N TYR A 38 -45.24 -37.36 22.36
CA TYR A 38 -45.84 -36.85 23.58
C TYR A 38 -45.83 -37.93 24.65
N PHE A 39 -45.58 -37.54 25.90
CA PHE A 39 -45.64 -38.41 27.07
C PHE A 39 -46.54 -37.74 28.11
N TYR A 40 -47.60 -38.44 28.55
CA TYR A 40 -48.68 -37.85 29.38
C TYR A 40 -49.20 -36.50 28.86
N GLY A 41 -49.45 -36.40 27.55
CA GLY A 41 -49.97 -35.17 26.92
C GLY A 41 -48.96 -34.04 26.74
N LYS A 42 -47.75 -34.12 27.31
CA LYS A 42 -46.70 -33.10 27.15
C LYS A 42 -45.77 -33.47 25.99
N PHE A 43 -45.41 -32.47 25.19
CA PHE A 43 -44.45 -32.64 24.10
C PHE A 43 -43.06 -32.98 24.66
N THR A 44 -42.50 -34.12 24.26
CA THR A 44 -41.22 -34.63 24.79
C THR A 44 -40.11 -34.73 23.75
N GLY A 45 -40.46 -34.80 22.46
CA GLY A 45 -39.48 -34.90 21.40
C GLY A 45 -40.05 -35.43 20.10
N TYR A 46 -39.23 -36.18 19.36
CA TYR A 46 -39.54 -36.61 18.01
C TYR A 46 -39.24 -38.10 17.81
N ASN A 47 -40.14 -38.79 17.10
CA ASN A 47 -39.92 -40.12 16.58
C ASN A 47 -39.44 -40.00 15.13
N ILE A 48 -38.22 -40.43 14.88
CA ILE A 48 -37.54 -40.30 13.59
C ILE A 48 -37.45 -41.66 12.93
N CYS A 49 -37.80 -41.71 11.66
CA CYS A 49 -37.64 -42.88 10.81
C CYS A 49 -36.53 -42.61 9.79
N PHE A 50 -35.64 -43.58 9.59
CA PHE A 50 -34.54 -43.48 8.64
C PHE A 50 -34.85 -44.22 7.35
N ASN A 51 -34.16 -43.89 6.27
CA ASN A 51 -34.31 -44.55 4.97
C ASN A 51 -33.91 -46.03 5.09
N GLY A 52 -34.69 -46.92 4.48
CA GLY A 52 -34.45 -48.38 4.50
C GLY A 52 -34.96 -49.11 5.75
N THR A 53 -35.64 -48.42 6.68
CA THR A 53 -36.22 -49.03 7.88
C THR A 53 -37.59 -48.43 8.17
N SER A 54 -38.51 -49.23 8.71
CA SER A 54 -39.79 -48.78 9.26
C SER A 54 -39.76 -48.51 10.77
N LYS A 55 -38.61 -48.75 11.43
CA LYS A 55 -38.44 -48.55 12.86
C LYS A 55 -38.40 -47.06 13.21
N HIS A 56 -39.02 -46.72 14.33
CA HIS A 56 -39.01 -45.38 14.90
C HIS A 56 -37.97 -45.28 16.01
N PHE A 57 -37.12 -44.26 15.93
CA PHE A 57 -36.12 -43.93 16.93
C PHE A 57 -36.53 -42.65 17.64
N PHE A 58 -36.69 -42.73 18.97
CA PHE A 58 -37.05 -41.57 19.77
C PHE A 58 -35.84 -40.68 20.06
N TYR A 59 -35.99 -39.39 19.79
CA TYR A 59 -35.05 -38.33 20.14
C TYR A 59 -35.74 -37.31 21.04
N LYS A 60 -35.08 -36.91 22.14
CA LYS A 60 -35.56 -35.82 23.00
C LYS A 60 -35.66 -34.51 22.21
N LYS A 61 -36.57 -33.62 22.60
CA LYS A 61 -36.73 -32.28 21.99
C LYS A 61 -35.40 -31.57 21.76
N ASP A 62 -34.54 -31.53 22.78
CA ASP A 62 -33.28 -30.78 22.71
C ASP A 62 -32.19 -31.48 21.89
N SER A 63 -32.43 -32.73 21.47
CA SER A 63 -31.53 -33.51 20.61
C SER A 63 -31.90 -33.41 19.12
N VAL A 64 -32.88 -32.60 18.76
CA VAL A 64 -33.33 -32.38 17.38
C VAL A 64 -33.44 -30.88 17.11
N GLN A 65 -32.84 -30.42 16.03
CA GLN A 65 -32.98 -29.04 15.56
C GLN A 65 -33.47 -29.02 14.12
N PHE A 66 -34.33 -28.06 13.83
CA PHE A 66 -34.82 -27.77 12.48
C PHE A 66 -34.28 -26.40 12.08
N PHE A 67 -33.65 -26.32 10.93
CA PHE A 67 -33.24 -25.05 10.34
C PHE A 67 -33.86 -24.88 8.98
N ASN A 68 -34.51 -23.74 8.78
CA ASN A 68 -35.05 -23.36 7.49
C ASN A 68 -33.98 -22.69 6.64
N LYS A 69 -34.09 -22.91 5.34
CA LYS A 69 -33.30 -22.25 4.32
C LYS A 69 -33.71 -20.79 4.29
N VAL A 70 -32.70 -19.92 4.39
CA VAL A 70 -32.85 -18.48 4.30
C VAL A 70 -32.77 -18.05 2.84
N LYS A 71 -31.69 -18.44 2.13
CA LYS A 71 -31.49 -18.09 0.71
C LYS A 71 -30.44 -18.97 0.02
N ASN A 72 -30.43 -18.95 -1.30
CA ASN A 72 -29.27 -19.39 -2.10
C ASN A 72 -28.20 -18.28 -2.10
N ILE A 73 -26.94 -18.66 -2.08
CA ILE A 73 -25.81 -17.73 -2.24
C ILE A 73 -25.23 -17.94 -3.63
N SER A 74 -25.10 -16.85 -4.40
CA SER A 74 -24.40 -16.88 -5.68
C SER A 74 -22.89 -17.01 -5.44
N ILE A 75 -22.29 -18.01 -6.10
CA ILE A 75 -20.86 -18.34 -5.99
C ILE A 75 -20.12 -18.09 -7.31
N GLU A 76 -20.77 -17.53 -8.34
CA GLU A 76 -20.15 -17.33 -9.67
C GLU A 76 -18.84 -16.54 -9.60
N LYS A 77 -18.78 -15.54 -8.71
CA LYS A 77 -17.63 -14.65 -8.54
C LYS A 77 -16.84 -14.94 -7.26
N GLN A 78 -17.07 -16.09 -6.63
CA GLN A 78 -16.51 -16.41 -5.32
C GLN A 78 -15.98 -17.85 -5.24
N ASP A 79 -14.82 -18.02 -4.63
CA ASP A 79 -14.32 -19.31 -4.18
C ASP A 79 -14.86 -19.60 -2.77
N VAL A 80 -15.29 -20.83 -2.54
CA VAL A 80 -15.89 -21.27 -1.28
C VAL A 80 -14.86 -22.07 -0.48
N TYR A 81 -14.61 -21.62 0.75
CA TYR A 81 -13.73 -22.29 1.70
C TYR A 81 -14.56 -22.90 2.82
N VAL A 82 -14.25 -24.14 3.18
CA VAL A 82 -14.84 -24.88 4.30
C VAL A 82 -13.73 -25.27 5.25
N ASP A 83 -13.85 -24.87 6.52
CA ASP A 83 -12.81 -25.12 7.53
C ASP A 83 -11.40 -24.68 7.08
N GLY A 84 -11.33 -23.60 6.30
CA GLY A 84 -10.08 -23.03 5.78
C GLY A 84 -9.58 -23.62 4.46
N ALA A 85 -10.16 -24.73 3.97
CA ALA A 85 -9.76 -25.36 2.70
C ALA A 85 -10.71 -24.99 1.55
N ILE A 86 -10.17 -24.75 0.35
CA ILE A 86 -11.00 -24.47 -0.84
C ILE A 86 -11.77 -25.72 -1.27
N VAL A 87 -13.05 -25.56 -1.58
CA VAL A 87 -13.93 -26.66 -1.98
C VAL A 87 -14.60 -26.35 -3.31
N LYS A 88 -14.52 -27.28 -4.26
CA LYS A 88 -15.24 -27.19 -5.52
C LYS A 88 -16.73 -27.45 -5.28
N THR A 89 -17.55 -26.41 -5.38
CA THR A 89 -19.00 -26.46 -5.17
C THR A 89 -19.76 -25.88 -6.35
N SER A 90 -20.90 -26.49 -6.67
CA SER A 90 -21.85 -26.00 -7.66
C SER A 90 -23.01 -25.21 -7.04
N LYS A 91 -23.21 -25.32 -5.72
CA LYS A 91 -24.35 -24.72 -5.02
C LYS A 91 -24.05 -24.46 -3.55
N LEU A 92 -24.43 -23.28 -3.07
CA LEU A 92 -24.30 -22.86 -1.68
C LEU A 92 -25.64 -22.32 -1.15
N GLU A 93 -26.07 -22.81 0.00
CA GLU A 93 -27.37 -22.47 0.60
C GLU A 93 -27.16 -22.01 2.05
N LEU A 94 -27.72 -20.86 2.41
CA LEU A 94 -27.71 -20.33 3.78
C LEU A 94 -28.96 -20.80 4.52
N PHE A 95 -28.75 -21.27 5.74
CA PHE A 95 -29.78 -21.69 6.69
C PHE A 95 -29.74 -20.81 7.95
N GLU A 96 -30.79 -20.92 8.75
CA GLU A 96 -30.90 -20.26 10.05
C GLU A 96 -29.67 -20.52 10.95
N LYS A 97 -29.43 -19.60 11.88
CA LYS A 97 -28.28 -19.62 12.83
C LYS A 97 -26.90 -19.60 12.15
N GLY A 98 -26.83 -19.19 10.88
CA GLY A 98 -25.58 -19.03 10.14
C GLY A 98 -24.95 -20.34 9.70
N TYR A 99 -25.75 -21.38 9.49
CA TYR A 99 -25.29 -22.62 8.88
C TYR A 99 -25.36 -22.53 7.35
N TYR A 100 -24.43 -23.20 6.70
CA TYR A 100 -24.35 -23.31 5.25
C TYR A 100 -24.44 -24.77 4.84
N ARG A 101 -25.17 -25.04 3.76
CA ARG A 101 -25.09 -26.31 3.03
C ARG A 101 -24.26 -26.11 1.77
N VAL A 102 -23.11 -26.77 1.71
CA VAL A 102 -22.17 -26.75 0.56
C VAL A 102 -22.34 -28.04 -0.22
N HIS A 103 -22.64 -27.97 -1.51
CA HIS A 103 -22.80 -29.15 -2.37
C HIS A 103 -21.45 -29.53 -3.00
N VAL A 104 -20.91 -30.69 -2.63
CA VAL A 104 -19.54 -31.12 -3.00
C VAL A 104 -19.61 -32.47 -3.70
N GLY A 105 -19.43 -32.50 -5.02
CA GLY A 105 -19.57 -33.72 -5.82
C GLY A 105 -20.97 -34.34 -5.66
N LYS A 106 -21.07 -35.58 -5.14
CA LYS A 106 -22.33 -36.26 -4.81
C LYS A 106 -22.81 -36.00 -3.36
N GLY A 107 -22.00 -35.29 -2.57
CA GLY A 107 -22.16 -35.04 -1.14
C GLY A 107 -22.66 -33.64 -0.81
N THR A 108 -22.98 -33.44 0.48
CA THR A 108 -23.24 -32.11 1.05
C THR A 108 -22.51 -31.98 2.38
N ILE A 109 -21.93 -30.81 2.63
CA ILE A 109 -21.33 -30.45 3.93
C ILE A 109 -22.24 -29.42 4.59
N PHE A 110 -22.58 -29.62 5.85
CA PHE A 110 -23.41 -28.69 6.63
C PHE A 110 -22.61 -28.12 7.80
N THR A 111 -22.22 -26.84 7.73
CA THR A 111 -21.30 -26.22 8.70
C THR A 111 -21.49 -24.71 8.79
N ARG A 112 -21.01 -24.10 9.87
CA ARG A 112 -20.94 -22.64 10.03
C ARG A 112 -19.64 -22.05 9.50
N ASN A 113 -18.62 -22.89 9.31
CA ASN A 113 -17.26 -22.48 8.97
C ASN A 113 -17.09 -22.35 7.46
N VAL A 114 -17.86 -21.44 6.86
CA VAL A 114 -17.76 -21.12 5.43
C VAL A 114 -17.21 -19.72 5.26
N THR A 115 -16.17 -19.59 4.42
CA THR A 115 -15.62 -18.29 4.01
C THR A 115 -15.70 -18.15 2.50
N LEU A 116 -16.13 -16.99 2.04
CA LEU A 116 -16.26 -16.67 0.62
C LEU A 116 -15.17 -15.67 0.25
N LYS A 117 -14.36 -15.99 -0.75
CA LYS A 117 -13.32 -15.09 -1.27
C LYS A 117 -13.58 -14.77 -2.74
N SER A 118 -13.29 -13.55 -3.17
CA SER A 118 -13.49 -13.15 -4.57
C SER A 118 -12.62 -13.97 -5.52
N ASN A 119 -13.21 -14.55 -6.57
CA ASN A 119 -12.48 -15.27 -7.63
C ASN A 119 -12.15 -14.37 -8.84
N ARG A 120 -12.38 -13.04 -8.73
CA ARG A 120 -12.22 -12.07 -9.82
C ARG A 120 -10.84 -12.16 -10.50
N HIS A 121 -9.80 -12.45 -9.72
CA HIS A 121 -8.43 -12.65 -10.21
C HIS A 121 -8.33 -13.71 -11.32
N LYS A 122 -9.13 -14.80 -11.26
CA LYS A 122 -9.18 -15.84 -12.30
C LYS A 122 -9.72 -15.31 -13.62
N ASN A 123 -10.73 -14.44 -13.56
CA ASN A 123 -11.31 -13.83 -14.75
C ASN A 123 -10.32 -12.85 -15.42
N ILE A 124 -9.56 -12.09 -14.62
CA ILE A 124 -8.55 -11.17 -15.13
C ILE A 124 -7.42 -11.94 -15.84
N LEU A 125 -6.87 -12.98 -15.20
CA LEU A 125 -5.83 -13.79 -15.82
C LEU A 125 -6.34 -14.50 -17.08
N LYS A 126 -7.55 -15.05 -17.05
CA LYS A 126 -8.18 -15.68 -18.22
C LYS A 126 -8.34 -14.68 -19.36
N TYR A 127 -8.77 -13.45 -19.07
CA TYR A 127 -8.88 -12.39 -20.05
C TYR A 127 -7.54 -12.07 -20.73
N TYR A 128 -6.48 -11.84 -19.95
CA TYR A 128 -5.14 -11.61 -20.52
C TYR A 128 -4.61 -12.81 -21.30
N THR A 129 -4.89 -14.04 -20.84
CA THR A 129 -4.50 -15.27 -21.55
C THR A 129 -5.20 -15.36 -22.91
N LEU A 130 -6.48 -15.03 -22.99
CA LEU A 130 -7.24 -15.00 -24.25
C LEU A 130 -6.73 -13.90 -25.19
N LEU A 131 -6.40 -12.71 -24.66
CA LEU A 131 -5.80 -11.64 -25.45
C LEU A 131 -4.42 -12.03 -25.99
N ALA A 132 -3.56 -12.63 -25.16
CA ALA A 132 -2.25 -13.11 -25.57
C ALA A 132 -2.36 -14.20 -26.64
N ASP A 133 -3.30 -15.14 -26.49
CA ASP A 133 -3.54 -16.17 -27.49
C ASP A 133 -4.03 -15.58 -28.82
N TYR A 134 -4.96 -14.63 -28.78
CA TYR A 134 -5.41 -13.90 -29.97
C TYR A 134 -4.25 -13.14 -30.65
N ALA A 135 -3.47 -12.39 -29.88
CA ALA A 135 -2.31 -11.65 -30.38
C ALA A 135 -1.29 -12.57 -31.06
N GLY A 136 -1.04 -13.75 -30.49
CA GLY A 136 -0.13 -14.74 -31.08
C GLY A 136 -0.66 -15.39 -32.36
N ARG A 137 -1.98 -15.45 -32.59
CA ARG A 137 -2.58 -15.99 -33.82
C ARG A 137 -2.50 -15.02 -34.99
N ILE A 138 -2.56 -13.72 -34.73
CA ILE A 138 -2.52 -12.68 -35.76
C ILE A 138 -1.10 -12.19 -36.07
N ALA A 139 -0.13 -12.51 -35.21
CA ALA A 139 1.24 -12.08 -35.37
C ALA A 139 2.08 -13.10 -36.14
N GLU A 140 3.13 -12.62 -36.81
CA GLU A 140 4.10 -13.47 -37.48
C GLU A 140 4.83 -14.38 -36.49
N GLU A 141 5.25 -15.57 -36.96
CA GLU A 141 6.04 -16.49 -36.14
C GLU A 141 7.31 -15.82 -35.63
N LYS A 142 7.68 -16.10 -34.37
CA LYS A 142 8.83 -15.51 -33.67
C LYS A 142 8.77 -13.99 -33.48
N SER A 143 7.61 -13.36 -33.67
CA SER A 143 7.39 -11.97 -33.24
C SER A 143 7.25 -11.87 -31.70
N PRO A 144 7.41 -10.67 -31.11
CA PRO A 144 7.17 -10.47 -29.67
C PRO A 144 5.78 -10.91 -29.20
N LEU A 145 4.73 -10.69 -30.01
CA LEU A 145 3.37 -11.11 -29.69
C LEU A 145 3.18 -12.63 -29.77
N TYR A 146 3.87 -13.29 -30.70
CA TYR A 146 3.94 -14.76 -30.73
C TYR A 146 4.57 -15.30 -29.44
N PHE A 147 5.71 -14.75 -29.01
CA PHE A 147 6.36 -15.15 -27.75
C PHE A 147 5.51 -14.85 -26.52
N LEU A 148 4.78 -13.74 -26.51
CA LEU A 148 3.85 -13.40 -25.43
C LEU A 148 2.79 -14.50 -25.26
N SER A 149 2.18 -14.97 -26.35
CA SER A 149 1.23 -16.09 -26.33
C SER A 149 1.83 -17.36 -25.73
N GLN A 150 3.03 -17.74 -26.16
CA GLN A 150 3.73 -18.93 -25.64
C GLN A 150 4.08 -18.79 -24.16
N ASN A 151 4.48 -17.61 -23.71
CA ASN A 151 4.81 -17.34 -22.32
C ASN A 151 3.57 -17.43 -21.42
N TYR A 152 2.43 -16.86 -21.83
CA TYR A 152 1.18 -16.96 -21.07
C TYR A 152 0.71 -18.42 -20.91
N LYS A 153 0.91 -19.27 -21.92
CA LYS A 153 0.58 -20.71 -21.83
C LYS A 153 1.42 -21.46 -20.79
N ARG A 154 2.58 -20.95 -20.43
CA ARG A 154 3.49 -21.54 -19.42
C ARG A 154 3.21 -21.03 -18.00
N ILE A 155 2.40 -19.99 -17.84
CA ILE A 155 2.07 -19.44 -16.52
C ILE A 155 1.12 -20.41 -15.80
N THR A 156 1.62 -21.01 -14.72
CA THR A 156 0.80 -21.80 -13.80
C THR A 156 0.56 -20.98 -12.53
N PRO A 157 -0.67 -20.54 -12.24
CA PRO A 157 -0.95 -19.79 -11.01
C PRO A 157 -0.72 -20.67 -9.78
N SER A 158 0.12 -20.20 -8.87
CA SER A 158 0.25 -20.74 -7.52
C SER A 158 -0.46 -19.82 -6.53
N ASP A 159 -1.04 -20.39 -5.47
CA ASP A 159 -1.71 -19.61 -4.43
C ASP A 159 -0.74 -18.70 -3.65
N ASP A 160 0.54 -19.06 -3.63
CA ASP A 160 1.62 -18.29 -2.97
C ASP A 160 2.35 -17.33 -3.93
N ALA A 161 1.93 -17.23 -5.19
CA ALA A 161 2.60 -16.40 -6.18
C ALA A 161 2.26 -14.90 -5.99
N VAL A 162 3.27 -14.05 -6.12
CA VAL A 162 3.12 -12.58 -6.15
C VAL A 162 2.14 -12.13 -7.24
N LEU A 163 2.12 -12.83 -8.39
CA LEU A 163 1.16 -12.58 -9.47
C LEU A 163 -0.29 -12.69 -8.99
N LEU A 164 -0.60 -13.65 -8.13
CA LEU A 164 -1.96 -13.83 -7.63
C LEU A 164 -2.38 -12.67 -6.72
N ASN A 165 -1.48 -12.23 -5.84
CA ASN A 165 -1.70 -11.06 -4.97
C ASN A 165 -1.93 -9.80 -5.81
N TYR A 166 -1.14 -9.61 -6.87
CA TYR A 166 -1.33 -8.52 -7.83
C TYR A 166 -2.72 -8.54 -8.47
N LEU A 167 -3.15 -9.71 -8.98
CA LEU A 167 -4.45 -9.87 -9.63
C LEU A 167 -5.64 -9.74 -8.66
N LYS A 168 -5.43 -10.04 -7.37
CA LYS A 168 -6.42 -9.81 -6.31
C LYS A 168 -6.46 -8.35 -5.85
N GLY A 169 -5.45 -7.55 -6.17
CA GLY A 169 -5.25 -6.21 -5.60
C GLY A 169 -4.88 -6.26 -4.12
N GLU A 170 -4.27 -7.37 -3.68
CA GLU A 170 -3.83 -7.57 -2.31
C GLU A 170 -2.33 -7.24 -2.21
N CYS A 171 -1.98 -6.36 -1.27
CA CYS A 171 -0.60 -6.08 -0.91
C CYS A 171 -0.39 -6.57 0.52
N THR A 172 0.49 -7.54 0.71
CA THR A 172 0.80 -8.06 2.04
C THR A 172 2.10 -7.43 2.53
N PRO A 173 2.10 -6.79 3.70
CA PRO A 173 3.32 -6.27 4.27
C PRO A 173 4.27 -7.44 4.56
N VAL A 174 5.54 -7.23 4.24
CA VAL A 174 6.63 -8.13 4.57
C VAL A 174 7.30 -7.56 5.79
N PHE A 175 7.48 -8.39 6.82
CA PHE A 175 8.23 -7.97 8.00
C PHE A 175 9.71 -7.84 7.62
N ASP A 176 10.21 -6.61 7.63
CA ASP A 176 11.61 -6.31 7.39
C ASP A 176 12.07 -5.26 8.42
N ASN A 177 12.91 -5.73 9.34
CA ASN A 177 13.54 -4.91 10.38
C ASN A 177 15.05 -4.73 10.14
N GLU A 178 15.54 -5.12 8.96
CA GLU A 178 16.95 -4.96 8.65
C GLU A 178 17.30 -3.50 8.37
N LEU A 179 18.58 -3.19 8.53
CA LEU A 179 19.15 -1.89 8.18
C LEU A 179 18.89 -1.61 6.69
N LEU A 180 18.27 -0.45 6.41
CA LEU A 180 18.12 0.03 5.04
C LEU A 180 19.48 0.49 4.53
N LEU A 181 19.95 -0.02 3.39
CA LEU A 181 21.22 0.39 2.80
C LEU A 181 20.97 1.29 1.58
N VAL A 182 21.72 2.38 1.46
CA VAL A 182 21.61 3.30 0.33
C VAL A 182 23.00 3.76 -0.15
N PRO A 183 23.82 2.84 -0.70
CA PRO A 183 25.20 3.13 -1.09
C PRO A 183 25.34 3.97 -2.38
N PHE A 184 24.27 4.12 -3.17
CA PHE A 184 24.25 4.96 -4.37
C PHE A 184 23.46 6.23 -4.13
N ASP A 185 23.71 7.29 -4.90
CA ASP A 185 23.01 8.58 -4.81
C ASP A 185 21.50 8.43 -4.58
N PHE A 186 20.96 9.20 -3.65
CA PHE A 186 19.55 9.15 -3.32
C PHE A 186 19.02 10.49 -2.82
N ASN A 187 17.70 10.63 -2.82
CA ASN A 187 16.97 11.67 -2.10
C ASN A 187 15.91 11.07 -1.16
N GLN A 188 15.25 11.92 -0.38
CA GLN A 188 14.24 11.50 0.60
C GLN A 188 13.01 10.79 0.00
N SER A 189 12.58 11.12 -1.22
CA SER A 189 11.46 10.41 -1.84
C SER A 189 11.87 9.00 -2.27
N GLN A 190 13.10 8.83 -2.78
CA GLN A 190 13.66 7.55 -3.15
C GLN A 190 13.90 6.64 -1.94
N ILE A 191 14.46 7.15 -0.83
CA ILE A 191 14.60 6.38 0.43
C ILE A 191 13.25 5.81 0.86
N ARG A 192 12.21 6.66 0.88
CA ARG A 192 10.85 6.25 1.24
C ARG A 192 10.28 5.21 0.28
N ALA A 193 10.60 5.32 -1.01
CA ALA A 193 10.17 4.35 -2.01
C ALA A 193 10.86 2.99 -1.80
N ILE A 194 12.17 2.98 -1.53
CA ILE A 194 12.97 1.77 -1.26
C ILE A 194 12.48 1.10 0.03
N ASP A 195 12.32 1.86 1.12
CA ASP A 195 11.81 1.33 2.40
C ASP A 195 10.44 0.66 2.24
N LYS A 196 9.52 1.31 1.50
CA LYS A 196 8.22 0.71 1.18
C LYS A 196 8.35 -0.54 0.32
N ALA A 197 9.23 -0.52 -0.68
CA ALA A 197 9.41 -1.66 -1.58
C ALA A 197 9.97 -2.90 -0.87
N LEU A 198 10.81 -2.74 0.15
CA LEU A 198 11.33 -3.85 0.95
C LEU A 198 10.31 -4.41 1.94
N LYS A 199 9.37 -3.56 2.42
CA LYS A 199 8.32 -3.93 3.38
C LYS A 199 7.01 -4.40 2.74
N ASN A 200 6.96 -4.57 1.42
CA ASN A 200 5.77 -5.02 0.71
C ASN A 200 6.12 -6.10 -0.31
N ASN A 201 5.21 -7.05 -0.51
CA ASN A 201 5.40 -8.12 -1.51
C ASN A 201 5.34 -7.60 -2.96
N ILE A 202 4.70 -6.45 -3.18
CA ILE A 202 4.56 -5.75 -4.47
C ILE A 202 4.73 -4.26 -4.20
N SER A 203 5.46 -3.57 -5.07
CA SER A 203 5.54 -2.11 -5.05
C SER A 203 5.65 -1.56 -6.46
N ILE A 204 4.96 -0.44 -6.67
CA ILE A 204 5.00 0.34 -7.91
C ILE A 204 5.64 1.67 -7.56
N ILE A 205 6.82 1.94 -8.12
CA ILE A 205 7.54 3.19 -7.95
C ILE A 205 7.45 3.96 -9.25
N GLU A 206 6.81 5.12 -9.21
CA GLU A 206 6.69 6.02 -10.35
C GLU A 206 7.61 7.23 -10.14
N GLY A 207 8.25 7.68 -11.22
CA GLY A 207 9.03 8.91 -11.21
C GLY A 207 9.11 9.52 -12.61
N PRO A 208 9.06 10.85 -12.77
CA PRO A 208 9.34 11.54 -14.04
C PRO A 208 10.72 11.20 -14.65
N PRO A 209 10.97 11.49 -15.94
CA PRO A 209 12.32 11.39 -16.53
C PRO A 209 13.36 12.17 -15.70
N GLY A 210 14.59 11.66 -15.58
CA GLY A 210 15.68 12.31 -14.83
C GLY A 210 15.63 12.17 -13.29
N THR A 211 14.62 11.52 -12.71
CA THR A 211 14.45 11.41 -11.24
C THR A 211 15.26 10.30 -10.57
N GLY A 212 16.37 9.85 -11.18
CA GLY A 212 17.26 8.84 -10.57
C GLY A 212 16.64 7.45 -10.40
N LYS A 213 15.81 7.00 -11.35
CA LYS A 213 15.20 5.65 -11.33
C LYS A 213 16.25 4.54 -11.24
N THR A 214 17.33 4.64 -12.02
CA THR A 214 18.44 3.67 -12.00
C THR A 214 19.05 3.55 -10.60
N GLN A 215 19.25 4.67 -9.91
CA GLN A 215 19.84 4.74 -8.58
C GLN A 215 18.90 4.13 -7.53
N THR A 216 17.59 4.32 -7.71
CA THR A 216 16.58 3.65 -6.87
C THR A 216 16.64 2.13 -7.05
N ILE A 217 16.81 1.64 -8.29
CA ILE A 217 16.97 0.21 -8.59
C ILE A 217 18.26 -0.34 -7.96
N LEU A 218 19.39 0.36 -8.11
CA LEU A 218 20.68 -0.05 -7.54
C LEU A 218 20.64 -0.15 -6.02
N ASN A 219 20.03 0.83 -5.35
CA ASN A 219 19.83 0.81 -3.91
C ASN A 219 18.89 -0.35 -3.47
N LEU A 220 17.86 -0.69 -4.26
CA LEU A 220 17.04 -1.89 -4.00
C LEU A 220 17.85 -3.17 -4.14
N ILE A 221 18.65 -3.30 -5.21
CA ILE A 221 19.54 -4.46 -5.43
C ILE A 221 20.50 -4.62 -4.25
N ALA A 222 21.14 -3.55 -3.79
CA ALA A 222 22.03 -3.57 -2.64
C ALA A 222 21.35 -4.16 -1.39
N ASN A 223 20.12 -3.72 -1.10
CA ASN A 223 19.33 -4.22 0.02
C ASN A 223 18.96 -5.71 -0.11
N ILE A 224 18.61 -6.17 -1.32
CA ILE A 224 18.25 -7.56 -1.59
C ILE A 224 19.48 -8.47 -1.42
N ILE A 225 20.61 -8.08 -1.99
CA ILE A 225 21.87 -8.84 -1.90
C ILE A 225 22.33 -8.91 -0.44
N TYR A 226 22.28 -7.78 0.28
CA TYR A 226 22.62 -7.70 1.70
C TYR A 226 21.81 -8.69 2.54
N ARG A 227 20.51 -8.81 2.27
CA ARG A 227 19.56 -9.73 2.92
C ARG A 227 19.77 -11.22 2.61
N GLY A 228 20.85 -11.62 1.93
CA GLY A 228 21.00 -13.03 1.55
C GLY A 228 20.26 -13.44 0.28
N LYS A 229 19.54 -12.52 -0.38
CA LYS A 229 18.56 -12.87 -1.42
C LYS A 229 19.11 -12.65 -2.82
N ASN A 230 18.54 -13.39 -3.77
CA ASN A 230 18.82 -13.22 -5.20
C ASN A 230 17.85 -12.20 -5.80
N CYS A 231 18.33 -11.41 -6.75
CA CYS A 231 17.55 -10.42 -7.47
C CYS A 231 17.55 -10.74 -8.96
N ALA A 232 16.37 -10.72 -9.59
CA ALA A 232 16.25 -10.73 -11.05
C ALA A 232 15.75 -9.36 -11.50
N VAL A 233 16.55 -8.68 -12.32
CA VAL A 233 16.18 -7.40 -12.93
C VAL A 233 15.75 -7.67 -14.36
N VAL A 234 14.52 -7.26 -14.70
CA VAL A 234 13.94 -7.47 -16.03
C VAL A 234 13.48 -6.13 -16.61
N SER A 235 13.65 -5.98 -17.92
CA SER A 235 13.25 -4.79 -18.67
C SER A 235 12.85 -5.21 -20.08
N ASN A 236 11.94 -4.47 -20.70
CA ASN A 236 11.64 -4.59 -22.13
C ASN A 236 12.68 -3.88 -23.00
N ASN A 237 13.56 -3.08 -22.40
CA ASN A 237 14.63 -2.33 -23.06
C ASN A 237 15.99 -2.77 -22.52
N ASN A 238 16.83 -3.34 -23.39
CA ASN A 238 18.19 -3.77 -23.06
C ASN A 238 19.06 -2.61 -22.56
N THR A 239 18.89 -1.40 -23.11
CA THR A 239 19.64 -0.21 -22.68
C THR A 239 19.44 0.11 -21.20
N ALA A 240 18.25 -0.17 -20.65
CA ALA A 240 17.99 0.04 -19.23
C ALA A 240 18.79 -0.95 -18.36
N ILE A 241 18.98 -2.19 -18.83
CA ILE A 241 19.80 -3.20 -18.16
C ILE A 241 21.28 -2.83 -18.27
N ASP A 242 21.73 -2.42 -19.45
CA ASP A 242 23.12 -2.01 -19.71
C ASP A 242 23.51 -0.84 -18.80
N ASN A 243 22.64 0.17 -18.65
CA ASN A 243 22.88 1.31 -17.75
C ASN A 243 23.02 0.90 -16.27
N ILE A 244 22.24 -0.09 -15.81
CA ILE A 244 22.36 -0.61 -14.45
C ILE A 244 23.72 -1.31 -14.27
N PHE A 245 24.12 -2.12 -15.27
CA PHE A 245 25.37 -2.85 -15.23
C PHE A 245 26.60 -1.93 -15.32
N GLU A 246 26.53 -0.88 -16.14
CA GLU A 246 27.55 0.16 -16.24
C GLU A 246 27.74 0.86 -14.89
N LYS A 247 26.65 1.27 -14.24
CA LYS A 247 26.71 1.89 -12.90
C LYS A 247 27.27 0.96 -11.83
N LEU A 248 26.94 -0.32 -11.86
CA LEU A 248 27.60 -1.32 -10.99
C LEU A 248 29.09 -1.44 -11.31
N SER A 249 29.49 -1.35 -12.58
CA SER A 249 30.88 -1.43 -13.00
C SER A 249 31.69 -0.22 -12.57
N GLU A 250 31.13 0.99 -12.67
CA GLU A 250 31.71 2.24 -12.18
C GLU A 250 32.04 2.13 -10.67
N GLU A 251 31.14 1.53 -9.89
CA GLU A 251 31.33 1.28 -8.46
C GLU A 251 32.14 0.00 -8.14
N LYS A 252 32.70 -0.67 -9.16
CA LYS A 252 33.46 -1.93 -9.04
C LYS A 252 32.66 -3.08 -8.42
N LEU A 253 31.34 -3.07 -8.57
CA LEU A 253 30.38 -4.06 -8.09
C LEU A 253 29.82 -4.98 -9.19
N SER A 254 30.29 -4.87 -10.43
CA SER A 254 29.79 -5.68 -11.55
C SER A 254 29.95 -7.19 -11.36
N PHE A 255 30.89 -7.64 -10.53
CA PHE A 255 31.10 -9.05 -10.19
C PHE A 255 29.91 -9.72 -9.49
N VAL A 256 28.97 -8.95 -8.93
CA VAL A 256 27.76 -9.50 -8.27
C VAL A 256 26.58 -9.70 -9.22
N ALA A 257 26.73 -9.37 -10.50
CA ALA A 257 25.65 -9.38 -11.48
C ALA A 257 26.03 -10.09 -12.78
N ALA A 258 25.11 -10.89 -13.31
CA ALA A 258 25.24 -11.56 -14.60
C ALA A 258 24.11 -11.10 -15.54
N THR A 259 24.45 -10.75 -16.78
CA THR A 259 23.43 -10.40 -17.80
C THR A 259 22.89 -11.67 -18.47
N LEU A 260 21.62 -11.96 -18.25
CA LEU A 260 20.96 -13.15 -18.79
C LEU A 260 20.39 -12.88 -20.20
N GLY A 261 20.19 -13.94 -20.99
CA GLY A 261 19.49 -13.90 -22.29
C GLY A 261 20.32 -14.48 -23.44
N ARG A 262 21.65 -14.31 -23.41
CA ARG A 262 22.57 -15.02 -24.31
C ARG A 262 23.46 -15.94 -23.49
N GLN A 263 23.57 -17.20 -23.90
CA GLN A 263 24.38 -18.20 -23.21
C GLN A 263 25.83 -17.72 -23.02
N ILE A 264 26.39 -17.07 -24.04
CA ILE A 264 27.75 -16.51 -23.98
C ILE A 264 27.95 -15.46 -22.87
N ASN A 265 26.91 -14.72 -22.48
CA ASN A 265 27.03 -13.75 -21.39
C ASN A 265 27.11 -14.45 -20.03
N VAL A 266 26.38 -15.56 -19.90
CA VAL A 266 26.38 -16.40 -18.70
C VAL A 266 27.72 -17.12 -18.58
N GLU A 267 28.19 -17.72 -19.67
CA GLU A 267 29.51 -18.37 -19.74
C GLU A 267 30.61 -17.37 -19.39
N ARG A 268 30.61 -16.18 -20.00
CA ARG A 268 31.58 -15.12 -19.70
C ARG A 268 31.60 -14.73 -18.22
N PHE A 269 30.44 -14.66 -17.57
CA PHE A 269 30.34 -14.35 -16.14
C PHE A 269 31.05 -15.43 -15.30
N PHE A 270 30.75 -16.71 -15.53
CA PHE A 270 31.37 -17.80 -14.78
C PHE A 270 32.84 -18.04 -15.17
N GLU A 271 33.25 -17.73 -16.39
CA GLU A 271 34.66 -17.75 -16.81
C GLU A 271 35.46 -16.63 -16.16
N SER A 272 34.83 -15.47 -15.95
CA SER A 272 35.41 -14.34 -15.22
C SER A 272 35.43 -14.53 -13.70
N ASP A 273 34.71 -15.53 -13.18
CA ASP A 273 34.62 -15.86 -11.74
C ASP A 273 35.92 -16.43 -11.14
N ARG A 274 37.02 -16.41 -11.91
CA ARG A 274 38.38 -16.58 -11.36
C ARG A 274 38.84 -15.39 -10.51
N ASP A 275 38.03 -14.33 -10.39
CA ASP A 275 38.45 -13.03 -9.85
C ASP A 275 38.61 -12.98 -8.31
N GLU A 276 38.43 -14.08 -7.57
CA GLU A 276 38.46 -14.22 -6.08
C GLU A 276 37.46 -13.31 -5.30
N LYS A 277 37.01 -12.21 -5.90
CA LYS A 277 36.16 -11.16 -5.30
C LYS A 277 34.77 -11.67 -4.95
N LEU A 278 34.12 -12.43 -5.84
CA LEU A 278 32.78 -12.95 -5.57
C LEU A 278 32.83 -13.96 -4.43
N THR A 279 33.79 -14.90 -4.46
CA THR A 279 34.03 -15.86 -3.38
C THR A 279 34.29 -15.16 -2.05
N HIS A 280 35.24 -14.22 -2.01
CA HIS A 280 35.54 -13.46 -0.79
C HIS A 280 34.34 -12.62 -0.32
N PHE A 281 33.55 -12.05 -1.23
CA PHE A 281 32.32 -11.31 -0.88
C PHE A 281 31.26 -12.24 -0.25
N LEU A 282 31.08 -13.44 -0.79
CA LEU A 282 30.14 -14.43 -0.27
C LEU A 282 30.61 -14.99 1.08
N GLU A 283 31.90 -15.28 1.25
CA GLU A 283 32.49 -15.74 2.52
C GLU A 283 32.34 -14.69 3.62
N ARG A 284 32.59 -13.42 3.31
CA ARG A 284 32.49 -12.31 4.27
C ARG A 284 31.06 -11.99 4.68
N LYS A 285 30.06 -12.44 3.92
CA LYS A 285 28.63 -12.26 4.24
C LYS A 285 28.22 -13.05 5.49
N GLU A 286 28.94 -14.11 5.83
CA GLU A 286 28.69 -14.89 7.05
C GLU A 286 29.20 -14.18 8.32
N GLU A 287 30.11 -13.19 8.19
CA GLU A 287 30.47 -12.32 9.30
C GLU A 287 29.36 -11.29 9.52
N SER A 288 28.58 -11.47 10.60
CA SER A 288 27.57 -10.49 11.01
C SER A 288 28.19 -9.09 11.09
N ILE A 289 27.55 -8.08 10.47
CA ILE A 289 27.95 -6.68 10.68
C ILE A 289 28.00 -6.43 12.18
N LYS A 290 29.20 -6.15 12.71
CA LYS A 290 29.38 -5.85 14.14
C LYS A 290 28.42 -4.74 14.53
N SER A 291 27.75 -4.88 15.69
CA SER A 291 26.71 -3.95 16.16
C SER A 291 27.12 -2.47 16.08
N ASN A 292 28.40 -2.16 16.34
CA ASN A 292 28.95 -0.80 16.24
C ASN A 292 28.88 -0.21 14.81
N THR A 293 29.08 -1.03 13.79
CA THR A 293 29.03 -0.59 12.38
C THR A 293 27.59 -0.27 11.97
N SER A 294 26.61 -1.10 12.36
CA SER A 294 25.19 -0.83 12.09
C SER A 294 24.72 0.46 12.76
N LEU A 295 25.14 0.71 14.01
CA LEU A 295 24.85 1.97 14.71
C LEU A 295 25.46 3.17 13.98
N ARG A 296 26.70 3.04 13.49
CA ARG A 296 27.37 4.11 12.75
C ARG A 296 26.68 4.39 11.42
N ILE A 297 26.25 3.37 10.68
CA ILE A 297 25.51 3.55 9.42
C ILE A 297 24.18 4.26 9.70
N ALA A 298 23.44 3.84 10.73
CA ALA A 298 22.18 4.49 11.11
C ALA A 298 22.38 5.97 11.50
N ASP A 299 23.45 6.29 12.23
CA ASP A 299 23.81 7.68 12.56
C ASP A 299 24.14 8.49 11.30
N LEU A 300 25.00 7.98 10.42
CA LEU A 300 25.35 8.65 9.16
C LEU A 300 24.11 8.89 8.28
N GLN A 301 23.20 7.92 8.20
CA GLN A 301 21.94 8.08 7.47
C GLN A 301 21.06 9.18 8.07
N LYS A 302 20.99 9.27 9.40
CA LYS A 302 20.26 10.35 10.07
C LYS A 302 20.88 11.71 9.76
N GLN A 303 22.21 11.81 9.76
CA GLN A 303 22.93 13.03 9.43
C GLN A 303 22.68 13.45 7.98
N MET A 304 22.80 12.51 7.05
CA MET A 304 22.55 12.73 5.63
C MET A 304 21.10 13.14 5.35
N LYS A 305 20.15 12.57 6.10
CA LYS A 305 18.74 13.00 6.06
C LYS A 305 18.57 14.46 6.45
N MET A 306 19.19 14.88 7.55
CA MET A 306 19.10 16.27 8.02
C MET A 306 19.71 17.25 7.02
N ILE A 307 20.81 16.88 6.36
CA ILE A 307 21.45 17.69 5.31
C ILE A 307 20.47 17.90 4.15
N GLN A 308 19.91 16.81 3.59
CA GLN A 308 18.98 16.89 2.47
C GLN A 308 17.69 17.67 2.79
N GLU A 309 17.13 17.49 3.99
CA GLU A 309 15.96 18.26 4.42
C GLU A 309 16.27 19.76 4.50
N MET A 310 17.48 20.11 4.95
CA MET A 310 17.90 21.50 5.04
C MET A 310 18.23 22.11 3.68
N GLU A 311 18.79 21.35 2.73
CA GLU A 311 18.96 21.78 1.33
C GLU A 311 17.61 22.10 0.68
N VAL A 312 16.63 21.20 0.82
CA VAL A 312 15.27 21.41 0.30
C VAL A 312 14.62 22.63 0.94
N GLU A 313 14.70 22.78 2.27
CA GLU A 313 14.19 23.96 2.95
C GLU A 313 14.85 25.24 2.42
N THR A 314 16.16 25.21 2.22
CA THR A 314 16.94 26.36 1.73
C THR A 314 16.50 26.75 0.32
N SER A 315 16.33 25.80 -0.59
CA SER A 315 15.82 26.07 -1.94
C SER A 315 14.41 26.65 -1.93
N ILE A 316 13.52 26.18 -1.04
CA ILE A 316 12.17 26.73 -0.89
C ILE A 316 12.24 28.18 -0.39
N LEU A 317 13.06 28.46 0.62
CA LEU A 317 13.24 29.80 1.17
C LEU A 317 13.83 30.76 0.14
N GLU A 318 14.78 30.30 -0.68
CA GLU A 318 15.37 31.08 -1.77
C GLU A 318 14.34 31.42 -2.85
N SER A 319 13.50 30.47 -3.25
CA SER A 319 12.39 30.75 -4.16
C SER A 319 11.44 31.81 -3.60
N GLN A 320 11.04 31.67 -2.33
CA GLN A 320 10.17 32.64 -1.65
C GLN A 320 10.84 34.03 -1.56
N LEU A 321 12.15 34.07 -1.32
CA LEU A 321 12.91 35.31 -1.28
C LEU A 321 12.89 36.02 -2.63
N ILE A 322 13.10 35.28 -3.72
CA ILE A 322 13.06 35.81 -5.09
C ILE A 322 11.67 36.37 -5.40
N ASP A 323 10.61 35.62 -5.08
CA ASP A 323 9.22 36.05 -5.31
C ASP A 323 8.91 37.35 -4.56
N LEU A 324 9.25 37.42 -3.27
CA LEU A 324 9.06 38.62 -2.45
C LEU A 324 9.90 39.81 -2.92
N GLN A 325 11.13 39.58 -3.40
CA GLN A 325 11.95 40.64 -3.98
C GLN A 325 11.35 41.18 -5.27
N ASN A 326 10.77 40.32 -6.10
CA ASN A 326 10.08 40.74 -7.32
C ASN A 326 8.83 41.56 -6.98
N GLU A 327 8.02 41.09 -6.02
CA GLU A 327 6.87 41.86 -5.50
C GLU A 327 7.31 43.22 -4.97
N GLN A 328 8.35 43.28 -4.11
CA GLN A 328 8.87 44.53 -3.57
C GLN A 328 9.27 45.52 -4.67
N ARG A 329 9.96 45.06 -5.73
CA ARG A 329 10.34 45.91 -6.86
C ARG A 329 9.13 46.55 -7.56
N HIS A 330 8.00 45.84 -7.63
CA HIS A 330 6.77 46.41 -8.19
C HIS A 330 6.24 47.56 -7.32
N TYR A 331 6.29 47.43 -5.99
CA TYR A 331 5.82 48.46 -5.06
C TYR A 331 6.75 49.67 -4.96
N ASP A 332 8.07 49.46 -4.95
CA ASP A 332 9.05 50.55 -4.87
C ASP A 332 8.98 51.49 -6.09
N ASN A 333 8.49 51.01 -7.24
CA ASN A 333 8.26 51.84 -8.44
C ASN A 333 7.00 52.74 -8.37
N ILE A 334 6.16 52.63 -7.33
CA ILE A 334 4.82 53.28 -7.28
C ILE A 334 4.75 54.41 -6.23
N SER A 335 5.73 54.58 -5.32
CA SER A 335 5.56 55.46 -4.15
C SER A 335 6.77 56.34 -3.79
N ASP A 336 6.67 57.64 -4.10
CA ASP A 336 7.66 58.67 -3.68
C ASP A 336 7.37 59.28 -2.29
N ASN A 337 6.18 59.07 -1.72
CA ASN A 337 5.74 59.70 -0.46
C ASN A 337 5.59 58.67 0.68
N ALA A 338 6.69 58.10 1.15
CA ALA A 338 6.67 57.17 2.29
C ALA A 338 6.58 57.91 3.64
N LEU A 339 5.67 57.46 4.52
CA LEU A 339 5.59 57.92 5.90
C LEU A 339 6.54 57.14 6.80
N ILE A 340 7.15 57.82 7.77
CA ILE A 340 7.93 57.16 8.82
C ILE A 340 6.97 56.53 9.82
N ILE A 341 6.82 55.21 9.75
CA ILE A 341 6.06 54.41 10.72
C ILE A 341 7.01 53.54 11.56
N ASN A 342 6.55 52.95 12.66
CA ASN A 342 7.40 52.21 13.60
C ASN A 342 8.14 51.04 12.94
N GLN A 343 9.46 51.16 12.75
CA GLN A 343 10.31 50.21 12.02
C GLN A 343 10.72 48.96 12.81
N ARG A 344 10.45 48.90 14.13
CA ARG A 344 10.91 47.80 15.01
C ARG A 344 9.95 46.61 15.11
N LEU A 345 8.92 46.58 14.27
CA LEU A 345 7.87 45.56 14.33
C LEU A 345 8.21 44.37 13.41
N SER A 346 7.56 43.23 13.65
CA SER A 346 7.74 42.04 12.82
C SER A 346 7.00 42.16 11.49
N SER A 347 7.37 41.36 10.49
CA SER A 347 6.61 41.27 9.23
C SER A 347 5.13 40.95 9.48
N ASN A 348 4.83 40.09 10.46
CA ASN A 348 3.45 39.74 10.80
C ASN A 348 2.65 40.93 11.35
N ASP A 349 3.29 41.83 12.10
CA ASP A 349 2.64 43.04 12.59
C ASP A 349 2.25 43.98 11.43
N TYR A 350 3.14 44.18 10.45
CA TYR A 350 2.81 44.99 9.27
C TYR A 350 1.73 44.34 8.41
N MET A 351 1.78 43.00 8.22
CA MET A 351 0.73 42.28 7.51
C MET A 351 -0.64 42.45 8.17
N GLN A 352 -0.71 42.36 9.51
CA GLN A 352 -1.95 42.63 10.25
C GLN A 352 -2.46 44.06 10.04
N LEU A 353 -1.55 45.04 9.98
CA LEU A 353 -1.93 46.43 9.67
C LEU A 353 -2.48 46.55 8.25
N ILE A 354 -1.78 46.00 7.25
CA ILE A 354 -2.19 46.02 5.83
C ILE A 354 -3.59 45.41 5.70
N THR A 355 -3.77 44.16 6.13
CA THR A 355 -5.07 43.48 6.07
C THR A 355 -6.15 44.29 6.77
N ARG A 356 -5.86 44.88 7.94
CA ARG A 356 -6.87 45.67 8.65
C ARG A 356 -7.25 46.95 7.93
N LEU A 357 -6.30 47.61 7.26
CA LEU A 357 -6.54 48.83 6.50
C LEU A 357 -7.26 48.57 5.16
N GLU A 358 -7.07 47.39 4.55
CA GLU A 358 -7.76 46.96 3.34
C GLU A 358 -9.20 46.50 3.60
N THR A 359 -9.47 45.97 4.80
CA THR A 359 -10.82 45.52 5.13
C THR A 359 -11.83 46.69 5.10
N PRO A 360 -12.98 46.55 4.41
CA PRO A 360 -13.98 47.62 4.27
C PRO A 360 -14.74 47.95 5.58
N LYS A 361 -14.32 47.40 6.73
CA LYS A 361 -14.94 47.63 8.03
C LYS A 361 -14.47 48.94 8.65
N LYS A 362 -15.42 49.78 9.09
CA LYS A 362 -15.16 51.05 9.77
C LYS A 362 -14.28 50.83 11.01
N LEU A 363 -13.18 51.57 11.10
CA LEU A 363 -12.29 51.59 12.26
C LEU A 363 -12.92 52.39 13.40
N TRP A 364 -13.11 51.76 14.56
CA TRP A 364 -13.63 52.43 15.77
C TRP A 364 -12.57 53.32 16.43
N PHE A 365 -12.99 54.31 17.22
CA PHE A 365 -12.08 55.28 17.85
C PHE A 365 -10.94 54.62 18.64
N PHE A 366 -11.27 53.66 19.52
CA PHE A 366 -10.29 52.90 20.31
C PHE A 366 -9.31 52.12 19.44
N GLU A 367 -9.79 51.55 18.33
CA GLU A 367 -8.99 50.78 17.40
C GLU A 367 -7.98 51.67 16.64
N LYS A 368 -8.40 52.85 16.20
CA LYS A 368 -7.50 53.86 15.59
C LYS A 368 -6.43 54.32 16.57
N TRP A 369 -6.79 54.52 17.84
CA TRP A 369 -5.85 54.90 18.89
C TRP A 369 -4.81 53.80 19.15
N LEU A 370 -5.25 52.54 19.24
CA LEU A 370 -4.39 51.39 19.50
C LEU A 370 -3.38 51.18 18.37
N LEU A 371 -3.86 51.17 17.12
CA LEU A 371 -3.01 51.05 15.94
C LEU A 371 -2.07 52.27 15.82
N GLY A 372 -2.56 53.48 16.10
CA GLY A 372 -1.74 54.68 16.05
C GLY A 372 -0.60 54.68 17.07
N ARG A 373 -0.82 54.11 18.26
CA ARG A 373 0.21 53.91 19.28
C ARG A 373 1.21 52.81 18.88
N LYS A 374 0.72 51.67 18.39
CA LYS A 374 1.57 50.52 18.00
C LYS A 374 2.51 50.86 16.83
N PHE A 375 1.96 51.51 15.81
CA PHE A 375 2.68 51.85 14.58
C PHE A 375 3.27 53.27 14.58
N LYS A 376 3.06 54.07 15.64
CA LYS A 376 3.51 55.46 15.78
C LYS A 376 3.01 56.39 14.66
N VAL A 377 1.74 56.23 14.25
CA VAL A 377 1.12 56.98 13.14
C VAL A 377 -0.20 57.58 13.55
N LYS A 378 -0.50 58.81 13.08
CA LYS A 378 -1.83 59.42 13.25
C LYS A 378 -2.80 58.91 12.19
N ILE A 379 -3.42 57.75 12.43
CA ILE A 379 -4.35 57.09 11.50
C ILE A 379 -5.58 57.95 11.16
N ALA A 380 -6.01 58.84 12.06
CA ALA A 380 -7.17 59.69 11.85
C ALA A 380 -6.93 60.89 10.91
N SER A 381 -5.68 61.31 10.73
CA SER A 381 -5.33 62.55 10.01
C SER A 381 -4.49 62.32 8.76
N GLN A 382 -4.24 61.07 8.39
CA GLN A 382 -3.40 60.71 7.25
C GLN A 382 -4.16 59.86 6.24
N ASN A 383 -3.74 59.96 4.98
CA ASN A 383 -4.32 59.17 3.90
C ASN A 383 -3.98 57.68 4.10
N VAL A 384 -5.01 56.85 4.21
CA VAL A 384 -4.89 55.40 4.44
C VAL A 384 -3.98 54.75 3.39
N LYS A 385 -4.01 55.22 2.13
CA LYS A 385 -3.13 54.70 1.07
C LYS A 385 -1.65 54.89 1.36
N VAL A 386 -1.28 56.00 2.02
CA VAL A 386 0.11 56.32 2.35
C VAL A 386 0.60 55.50 3.56
N ILE A 387 -0.29 55.24 4.51
CA ILE A 387 0.00 54.33 5.63
C ILE A 387 0.18 52.90 5.12
N LEU A 388 -0.68 52.48 4.19
CA LEU A 388 -0.65 51.17 3.57
C LEU A 388 0.65 50.96 2.78
N SER A 389 1.02 51.88 1.89
CA SER A 389 2.29 51.78 1.14
C SER A 389 3.53 51.73 2.05
N SER A 390 3.52 52.50 3.15
CA SER A 390 4.61 52.50 4.13
C SER A 390 4.67 51.20 4.93
N ALA A 391 3.51 50.60 5.24
CA ALA A 391 3.41 49.32 5.92
C ALA A 391 3.82 48.16 5.00
N GLU A 392 3.43 48.17 3.73
CA GLU A 392 3.85 47.21 2.70
C GLU A 392 5.37 47.23 2.53
N LYS A 393 5.97 48.42 2.40
CA LYS A 393 7.42 48.56 2.27
C LYS A 393 8.18 47.94 3.45
N LEU A 394 7.75 48.22 4.68
CA LEU A 394 8.36 47.65 5.88
C LEU A 394 8.05 46.16 6.05
N TYR A 395 6.90 45.69 5.60
CA TYR A 395 6.58 44.27 5.53
C TYR A 395 7.60 43.53 4.67
N TYR A 396 7.79 43.95 3.41
CA TYR A 396 8.73 43.31 2.49
C TYR A 396 10.16 43.37 3.04
N GLN A 397 10.62 44.53 3.50
CA GLN A 397 11.98 44.69 4.04
C GLN A 397 12.23 43.77 5.25
N THR A 398 11.30 43.72 6.21
CA THR A 398 11.46 42.85 7.39
C THR A 398 11.34 41.37 7.02
N LYS A 399 10.42 41.01 6.13
CA LYS A 399 10.24 39.62 5.68
C LYS A 399 11.46 39.11 4.91
N ILE A 400 11.97 39.89 3.97
CA ILE A 400 13.19 39.59 3.21
C ILE A 400 14.36 39.38 4.16
N ASN A 401 14.60 40.31 5.09
CA ASN A 401 15.68 40.17 6.07
C ASN A 401 15.56 38.88 6.90
N THR A 402 14.35 38.54 7.38
CA THR A 402 14.15 37.30 8.15
C THR A 402 14.41 36.04 7.32
N LEU A 403 14.01 36.03 6.05
CA LEU A 403 14.26 34.91 5.14
C LEU A 403 15.76 34.79 4.82
N THR A 404 16.44 35.90 4.52
CA THR A 404 17.88 35.93 4.26
C THR A 404 18.67 35.40 5.45
N GLN A 405 18.36 35.83 6.68
CA GLN A 405 19.01 35.31 7.89
C GLN A 405 18.81 33.81 8.07
N LYS A 406 17.61 33.29 7.77
CA LYS A 406 17.32 31.86 7.85
C LYS A 406 18.10 31.06 6.79
N ILE A 407 18.16 31.56 5.56
CA ILE A 407 18.96 30.97 4.47
C ILE A 407 20.45 30.94 4.84
N GLU A 408 21.00 32.04 5.37
CA GLU A 408 22.39 32.09 5.82
C GLU A 408 22.67 31.11 6.96
N SER A 409 21.74 30.98 7.91
CA SER A 409 21.85 29.99 8.99
C SER A 409 21.87 28.56 8.45
N ASN A 410 21.01 28.25 7.48
CA ASN A 410 20.96 26.93 6.85
C ASN A 410 22.25 26.65 6.07
N ARG A 411 22.75 27.61 5.27
CA ARG A 411 24.03 27.48 4.54
C ARG A 411 25.20 27.24 5.49
N LYS A 412 25.29 27.99 6.60
CA LYS A 412 26.32 27.77 7.63
C LYS A 412 26.27 26.38 8.27
N PHE A 413 25.09 25.78 8.38
CA PHE A 413 24.97 24.40 8.85
C PHE A 413 25.45 23.41 7.79
N LEU A 414 25.07 23.62 6.53
CA LEU A 414 25.47 22.78 5.40
C LEU A 414 26.98 22.82 5.15
N GLU A 415 27.63 23.98 5.25
CA GLU A 415 29.09 24.12 5.08
C GLU A 415 29.94 23.43 6.15
N LYS A 416 29.36 23.17 7.34
CA LYS A 416 30.07 22.53 8.46
C LYS A 416 30.07 21.00 8.40
N ARG A 417 29.35 20.41 7.46
CA ARG A 417 29.09 18.98 7.33
C ARG A 417 29.71 18.46 6.05
#